data_AF-A0A8B8DF32-F1
#
_entry.id   AF-A0A8B8DF32-F1
#
_cell.length_a   1.000
_cell.length_b   1.000
_cell.length_c   1.000
_cell.angle_alpha   90.00
_cell.angle_beta   90.00
_cell.angle_gamma   90.00
#
_symmetry.space_group_name_H-M   'P 1'
#
loop_
_entity.id
_entity.type
_entity.pdbx_description
1 polymer ?
#
loop_
_entity_poly.entity_id
_entity_poly.type
_entity_poly.pdbx_seq_one_letter_code
_entity_poly.pdbx_strand_id
1 'polypeptide(L)'
;MADKFEENFLRTFLLVMKFGTMVLQQQIVFELYQKWQTVLDFLKEKKHDILHLTLGKHNCCVSNCQTKRSSGLPKRLLSVMYQNVNRSCATRFAYHCSCYFTPKTDVSTWDITLTSRLLLEYFVKDPSLKQDIENLRAHRNCLCHPEKPGMDEKEFGKIWGEVSCTIKDIARKCEQWFSYYIEKEVDFLECNPISSTELDRTKDVWMKINGMLNILFKATVRRRTTQSQREP
;
A
#
# COMPACT_ATOMS: atom_id res chain seq x y z
N MET A 1 -25.47 -12.76 -1.28
CA MET A 1 -25.06 -11.59 -2.09
C MET A 1 -24.59 -10.52 -1.12
N ALA A 2 -23.44 -9.88 -1.38
CA ALA A 2 -22.99 -8.74 -0.58
C ALA A 2 -23.99 -7.58 -0.72
N ASP A 3 -24.19 -6.81 0.35
CA ASP A 3 -24.96 -5.56 0.29
C ASP A 3 -24.29 -4.61 -0.72
N LYS A 4 -25.05 -3.86 -1.52
CA LYS A 4 -24.49 -2.94 -2.53
C LYS A 4 -23.53 -1.92 -1.91
N PHE A 5 -23.79 -1.52 -0.66
CA PHE A 5 -22.91 -0.68 0.14
C PHE A 5 -21.55 -1.34 0.44
N GLU A 6 -21.56 -2.63 0.74
CA GLU A 6 -20.34 -3.42 0.98
C GLU A 6 -19.59 -3.64 -0.33
N GLU A 7 -20.31 -3.92 -1.43
CA GLU A 7 -19.71 -4.09 -2.75
C GLU A 7 -19.00 -2.80 -3.22
N ASN A 8 -19.64 -1.64 -3.11
CA ASN A 8 -19.04 -0.34 -3.44
C ASN A 8 -17.75 -0.10 -2.63
N PHE A 9 -17.79 -0.39 -1.33
CA PHE A 9 -16.62 -0.26 -0.46
C PHE A 9 -15.49 -1.21 -0.91
N LEU A 10 -15.79 -2.49 -1.11
CA LEU A 10 -14.80 -3.49 -1.52
C LEU A 10 -14.24 -3.20 -2.90
N ARG A 11 -15.05 -2.66 -3.81
CA ARG A 11 -14.62 -2.21 -5.14
C ARG A 11 -13.60 -1.08 -5.05
N THR A 12 -13.88 -0.05 -4.26
CA THR A 12 -12.95 1.05 -4.02
C THR A 12 -11.69 0.58 -3.28
N PHE A 13 -11.83 -0.33 -2.32
CA PHE A 13 -10.70 -0.93 -1.62
C PHE A 13 -9.80 -1.73 -2.58
N LEU A 14 -10.39 -2.52 -3.48
CA LEU A 14 -9.67 -3.23 -4.52
C LEU A 14 -8.94 -2.26 -5.45
N LEU A 15 -9.60 -1.18 -5.88
CA LEU A 15 -9.00 -0.14 -6.71
C LEU A 15 -7.71 0.39 -6.07
N VAL A 16 -7.75 0.78 -4.80
CA VAL A 16 -6.58 1.31 -4.09
C VAL A 16 -5.52 0.24 -3.83
N MET A 17 -5.92 -0.91 -3.29
CA MET A 17 -4.97 -1.91 -2.79
C MET A 17 -4.32 -2.72 -3.91
N LYS A 18 -5.00 -2.92 -5.05
CA LYS A 18 -4.45 -3.63 -6.21
C LYS A 18 -3.86 -2.65 -7.21
N PHE A 19 -4.70 -1.82 -7.83
CA PHE A 19 -4.26 -0.93 -8.90
C PHE A 19 -3.41 0.22 -8.37
N GLY A 20 -3.78 0.81 -7.23
CA GLY A 20 -2.96 1.81 -6.56
C GLY A 20 -1.59 1.25 -6.17
N THR A 21 -1.50 0.04 -5.61
CA THR A 21 -0.20 -0.61 -5.34
C THR A 21 0.60 -0.82 -6.63
N MET A 22 -0.04 -1.35 -7.68
CA MET A 22 0.61 -1.70 -8.94
C MET A 22 1.21 -0.47 -9.66
N VAL A 23 0.49 0.65 -9.73
CA VAL A 23 1.04 1.87 -10.36
C VAL A 23 2.23 2.44 -9.60
N LEU A 24 2.22 2.35 -8.26
CA LEU A 24 3.38 2.76 -7.47
C LEU A 24 4.57 1.81 -7.65
N GLN A 25 4.32 0.50 -7.73
CA GLN A 25 5.37 -0.49 -7.98
C GLN A 25 6.02 -0.24 -9.34
N GLN A 26 5.21 -0.01 -10.37
CA GLN A 26 5.69 0.33 -11.70
C GLN A 26 6.46 1.65 -11.71
N GLN A 27 6.01 2.67 -10.98
CA GLN A 27 6.75 3.93 -10.86
C GLN A 27 8.15 3.71 -10.28
N ILE A 28 8.33 2.84 -9.26
CA ILE A 28 9.67 2.52 -8.74
C ILE A 28 10.53 1.88 -9.84
N VAL A 29 9.98 0.89 -10.56
CA VAL A 29 10.71 0.20 -11.63
C VAL A 29 11.12 1.17 -12.73
N PHE A 30 10.21 2.06 -13.13
CA PHE A 30 10.45 3.08 -14.14
C PHE A 30 11.56 4.06 -13.71
N GLU A 31 11.47 4.60 -12.50
CA GLU A 31 12.47 5.53 -11.95
C GLU A 31 13.86 4.90 -11.82
N LEU A 32 13.92 3.61 -11.50
CA LEU A 32 15.17 2.84 -11.45
C LEU A 32 15.74 2.60 -12.85
N TYR A 33 14.88 2.26 -13.82
CA TYR A 33 15.27 2.09 -15.21
C TYR A 33 15.88 3.38 -15.79
N GLN A 34 15.27 4.55 -15.54
CA GLN A 34 15.81 5.86 -15.95
C GLN A 34 17.19 6.15 -15.36
N LYS A 35 17.54 5.53 -14.23
CA LYS A 35 18.84 5.66 -13.55
C LYS A 35 19.81 4.52 -13.88
N TRP A 36 19.46 3.61 -14.79
CA TRP A 36 20.23 2.41 -15.10
C TRP A 36 20.55 1.56 -13.85
N GLN A 37 19.62 1.53 -12.90
CA GLN A 37 19.78 0.86 -11.61
C GLN A 37 18.79 -0.29 -11.49
N THR A 38 19.19 -1.43 -10.92
CA THR A 38 18.24 -2.48 -10.57
C THR A 38 17.67 -2.27 -9.16
N VAL A 39 16.54 -2.94 -8.85
CA VAL A 39 16.00 -2.98 -7.48
C VAL A 39 17.04 -3.52 -6.49
N LEU A 40 17.83 -4.51 -6.91
CA LEU A 40 18.90 -5.07 -6.11
C LEU A 40 19.94 -4.00 -5.74
N ASP A 41 20.39 -3.22 -6.73
CA ASP A 41 21.41 -2.20 -6.54
C ASP A 41 20.89 -1.07 -5.65
N PHE A 42 19.67 -0.62 -5.89
CA PHE A 42 19.00 0.38 -5.05
C PHE A 42 18.93 -0.08 -3.58
N LEU A 43 18.46 -1.30 -3.34
CA LEU A 43 18.34 -1.82 -1.98
C LEU A 43 19.70 -2.07 -1.32
N LYS A 44 20.77 -2.35 -2.07
CA LYS A 44 22.14 -2.42 -1.54
C LYS A 44 22.64 -1.03 -1.14
N GLU A 45 22.45 -0.06 -2.02
CA GLU A 45 22.90 1.32 -1.82
C GLU A 45 22.16 1.99 -0.66
N LYS A 46 20.83 1.92 -0.64
CA LYS A 46 19.97 2.56 0.37
C LYS A 46 19.72 1.70 1.61
N LYS A 47 20.40 0.57 1.73
CA LYS A 47 20.25 -0.40 2.83
C LYS A 47 20.28 0.23 4.22
N HIS A 48 21.22 1.15 4.43
CA HIS A 48 21.39 1.85 5.69
C HIS A 48 20.27 2.86 5.96
N ASP A 49 19.90 3.64 4.94
CA ASP A 49 18.84 4.64 5.04
C ASP A 49 17.47 4.01 5.26
N ILE A 50 17.20 2.86 4.62
CA ILE A 50 15.96 2.09 4.79
C ILE A 50 15.89 1.48 6.20
N LEU A 51 17.02 1.05 6.76
CA LEU A 51 17.07 0.63 8.17
C LEU A 51 16.68 1.78 9.10
N HIS A 52 17.19 3.00 8.85
CA HIS A 52 16.82 4.17 9.62
C HIS A 52 15.37 4.58 9.46
N LEU A 53 14.84 4.46 8.24
CA LEU A 53 13.43 4.70 7.93
C LEU A 53 12.50 3.74 8.69
N THR A 54 12.99 2.57 9.11
CA THR A 54 12.20 1.53 9.81
C THR A 54 12.44 1.47 11.32
N LEU A 55 13.68 1.65 11.78
CA LEU A 55 14.07 1.48 13.18
C LEU A 55 14.51 2.78 13.89
N GLY A 56 14.53 3.91 13.18
CA GLY A 56 15.03 5.19 13.70
C GLY A 56 16.55 5.21 13.88
N LYS A 57 17.07 6.24 14.57
CA LYS A 57 18.52 6.48 14.73
C LYS A 57 19.19 5.59 15.78
N HIS A 58 18.47 5.22 16.85
CA HIS A 58 19.04 4.58 18.05
C HIS A 58 19.60 3.17 17.83
N ASN A 59 19.36 2.59 16.65
CA ASN A 59 19.64 1.18 16.35
C ASN A 59 20.72 1.00 15.26
N CYS A 60 21.48 2.06 14.97
CA CYS A 60 22.48 2.10 13.93
C CYS A 60 23.86 1.65 14.42
N CYS A 61 24.46 0.70 13.69
CA CYS A 61 25.79 0.17 13.96
C CYS A 61 26.94 1.00 13.35
N VAL A 62 26.65 2.09 12.65
CA VAL A 62 27.66 2.97 12.04
C VAL A 62 27.97 4.11 13.01
N SER A 63 29.22 4.16 13.48
CA SER A 63 29.74 5.26 14.29
C SER A 63 29.59 6.60 13.57
N ASN A 64 29.10 7.63 14.28
CA ASN A 64 28.84 8.99 13.75
C ASN A 64 27.77 9.09 12.65
N CYS A 65 26.81 8.17 12.60
CA CYS A 65 25.69 8.31 11.66
C CYS A 65 24.91 9.63 11.88
N GLN A 66 24.89 10.47 10.84
CA GLN A 66 24.24 11.79 10.87
C GLN A 66 22.78 11.78 10.42
N THR A 67 22.21 10.62 10.08
CA THR A 67 20.83 10.58 9.57
C THR A 67 19.85 11.10 10.61
N LYS A 68 19.04 12.09 10.21
CA LYS A 68 18.01 12.75 11.04
C LYS A 68 16.61 12.13 10.88
N ARG A 69 16.50 10.99 10.20
CA ARG A 69 15.22 10.42 9.77
C ARG A 69 14.46 9.79 10.93
N SER A 70 13.19 10.16 11.07
CA SER A 70 12.25 9.50 11.96
C SER A 70 11.77 8.18 11.34
N SER A 71 11.32 7.25 12.19
CA SER A 71 10.71 6.00 11.74
C SER A 71 9.43 6.31 10.95
N GLY A 72 9.41 5.95 9.67
CA GLY A 72 8.26 6.13 8.77
C GLY A 72 7.76 4.84 8.15
N LEU A 73 8.38 3.69 8.45
CA LEU A 73 7.97 2.37 7.99
C LEU A 73 7.94 1.37 9.15
N PRO A 74 6.90 0.50 9.23
CA PRO A 74 6.89 -0.62 10.16
C PRO A 74 8.08 -1.57 9.97
N LYS A 75 8.74 -1.99 11.06
CA LYS A 75 9.86 -2.96 11.05
C LYS A 75 9.57 -4.23 10.24
N ARG A 76 8.31 -4.72 10.29
CA ARG A 76 7.88 -5.93 9.54
C ARG A 76 8.08 -5.82 8.02
N LEU A 77 8.16 -4.61 7.47
CA LEU A 77 8.38 -4.42 6.03
C LEU A 77 9.84 -4.65 5.63
N LEU A 78 10.78 -4.68 6.59
CA LEU A 78 12.16 -5.07 6.29
C LEU A 78 12.23 -6.48 5.72
N SER A 79 11.43 -7.43 6.23
CA SER A 79 11.42 -8.81 5.70
C SER A 79 10.80 -8.91 4.30
N VAL A 80 10.10 -7.88 3.83
CA VAL A 80 9.58 -7.80 2.46
C VAL A 80 10.70 -7.40 1.50
N MET A 81 11.60 -6.50 1.91
CA MET A 81 12.73 -6.04 1.08
C MET A 81 14.01 -6.89 1.26
N TYR A 82 14.20 -7.53 2.41
CA TYR A 82 15.46 -8.18 2.77
C TYR A 82 15.24 -9.56 3.39
N GLN A 83 16.21 -10.44 3.17
CA GLN A 83 16.41 -11.68 3.92
C GLN A 83 17.33 -11.41 5.13
N ASN A 84 17.38 -12.36 6.07
CA ASN A 84 18.28 -12.33 7.24
C ASN A 84 18.12 -11.11 8.16
N VAL A 85 16.93 -10.49 8.17
CA VAL A 85 16.65 -9.28 8.98
C VAL A 85 16.76 -9.48 10.49
N ASN A 86 16.70 -10.74 10.94
CA ASN A 86 16.80 -11.14 12.34
C ASN A 86 18.20 -11.64 12.74
N ARG A 87 19.16 -11.70 11.81
CA ARG A 87 20.53 -12.11 12.15
C ARG A 87 21.25 -10.99 12.90
N SER A 88 21.79 -11.31 14.07
CA SER A 88 22.64 -10.41 14.86
C SER A 88 23.97 -10.13 14.14
N CYS A 89 24.50 -8.92 14.29
CA CYS A 89 25.83 -8.60 13.80
C CYS A 89 26.91 -9.39 14.57
N ALA A 90 28.06 -9.65 13.94
CA ALA A 90 29.22 -10.21 14.61
C ALA A 90 29.80 -9.25 15.69
N THR A 91 29.55 -7.95 15.58
CA THR A 91 29.84 -7.00 16.65
C THR A 91 28.81 -7.13 17.76
N ARG A 92 29.25 -7.62 18.93
CA ARG A 92 28.46 -7.95 20.15
C ARG A 92 27.54 -6.84 20.70
N PHE A 93 27.53 -5.64 20.09
CA PHE A 93 26.88 -4.44 20.62
C PHE A 93 25.75 -3.87 19.75
N ALA A 94 25.44 -4.48 18.59
CA ALA A 94 24.38 -3.96 17.71
C ALA A 94 23.41 -5.06 17.24
N TYR A 95 22.38 -5.31 18.03
CA TYR A 95 21.28 -6.25 17.69
C TYR A 95 20.48 -5.86 16.43
N HIS A 96 20.75 -4.70 15.82
CA HIS A 96 19.95 -4.13 14.74
C HIS A 96 20.79 -3.59 13.57
N CYS A 97 21.97 -4.17 13.32
CA CYS A 97 22.81 -3.79 12.19
C CYS A 97 22.33 -4.41 10.87
N SER A 98 22.36 -3.64 9.77
CA SER A 98 21.96 -4.16 8.46
C SER A 98 23.00 -5.06 7.80
N CYS A 99 24.23 -5.24 8.32
CA CYS A 99 25.33 -5.97 7.67
C CYS A 99 24.91 -7.24 6.93
N TYR A 100 24.09 -8.11 7.53
CA TYR A 100 23.66 -9.38 6.94
C TYR A 100 22.41 -9.34 6.07
N PHE A 101 21.75 -8.18 5.91
CA PHE A 101 20.53 -8.10 5.12
C PHE A 101 20.85 -8.33 3.64
N THR A 102 20.25 -9.35 3.06
CA THR A 102 20.37 -9.65 1.62
C THR A 102 19.13 -9.14 0.90
N PRO A 103 19.26 -8.22 -0.09
CA PRO A 103 18.09 -7.68 -0.77
C PRO A 103 17.30 -8.74 -1.54
N LYS A 104 15.98 -8.54 -1.63
CA LYS A 104 15.07 -9.27 -2.50
C LYS A 104 14.78 -8.42 -3.74
N THR A 105 14.70 -9.05 -4.92
CA THR A 105 14.53 -8.34 -6.19
C THR A 105 13.08 -8.09 -6.57
N ASP A 106 12.14 -8.83 -5.97
CA ASP A 106 10.74 -8.82 -6.36
C ASP A 106 9.94 -7.72 -5.67
N VAL A 107 9.57 -6.70 -6.44
CA VAL A 107 8.75 -5.56 -6.00
C VAL A 107 7.26 -5.88 -5.92
N SER A 108 6.79 -6.97 -6.54
CA SER A 108 5.35 -7.31 -6.57
C SER A 108 4.77 -7.58 -5.18
N THR A 109 5.64 -7.96 -4.24
CA THR A 109 5.28 -8.18 -2.83
C THR A 109 5.20 -6.90 -1.99
N TRP A 110 5.56 -5.75 -2.55
CA TRP A 110 5.61 -4.49 -1.82
C TRP A 110 4.25 -3.83 -1.79
N ASP A 111 3.64 -3.73 -0.62
CA ASP A 111 2.35 -3.07 -0.49
C ASP A 111 2.44 -1.56 -0.76
N ILE A 112 1.30 -0.93 -1.00
CA ILE A 112 1.14 0.52 -1.15
C ILE A 112 1.85 1.34 -0.05
N THR A 113 2.00 0.82 1.17
CA THR A 113 2.61 1.56 2.29
C THR A 113 4.12 1.62 2.14
N LEU A 114 4.72 0.48 1.83
CA LEU A 114 6.14 0.38 1.54
C LEU A 114 6.47 1.20 0.29
N THR A 115 5.77 0.93 -0.80
CA THR A 115 6.07 1.46 -2.13
C THR A 115 5.92 2.98 -2.17
N SER A 116 4.80 3.52 -1.67
CA SER A 116 4.59 4.98 -1.61
C SER A 116 5.65 5.68 -0.76
N ARG A 117 6.05 5.09 0.36
CA ARG A 117 7.04 5.68 1.25
C ARG A 117 8.43 5.69 0.62
N LEU A 118 8.81 4.63 -0.09
CA LEU A 118 10.08 4.62 -0.83
C LEU A 118 10.09 5.65 -1.96
N LEU A 119 9.00 5.77 -2.72
CA LEU A 119 8.86 6.76 -3.79
C LEU A 119 9.07 8.19 -3.28
N LEU A 120 8.36 8.56 -2.21
CA LEU A 120 8.43 9.90 -1.62
C LEU A 120 9.81 10.24 -1.05
N GLU A 121 10.54 9.24 -0.54
CA GLU A 121 11.83 9.44 0.12
C GLU A 121 13.03 9.44 -0.86
N TYR A 122 12.95 8.69 -1.96
CA TYR A 122 14.15 8.42 -2.77
C TYR A 122 14.00 8.71 -4.27
N PHE A 123 12.79 8.74 -4.81
CA PHE A 123 12.58 8.75 -6.25
C PHE A 123 11.95 10.06 -6.72
N VAL A 124 10.80 10.41 -6.16
CA VAL A 124 9.97 11.48 -6.70
C VAL A 124 10.47 12.84 -6.23
N LYS A 125 10.79 13.70 -7.20
CA LYS A 125 11.07 15.13 -6.96
C LYS A 125 9.94 16.04 -7.44
N ASP A 126 9.22 15.62 -8.47
CA ASP A 126 8.06 16.34 -9.01
C ASP A 126 6.98 16.56 -7.93
N PRO A 127 6.64 17.82 -7.60
CA PRO A 127 5.61 18.12 -6.60
C PRO A 127 4.24 17.55 -6.96
N SER A 128 3.86 17.50 -8.24
CA SER A 128 2.56 16.94 -8.66
C SER A 128 2.49 15.46 -8.34
N LEU A 129 3.48 14.67 -8.77
CA LEU A 129 3.53 13.23 -8.46
C LEU A 129 3.62 12.96 -6.95
N LYS A 130 4.30 13.80 -6.17
CA LYS A 130 4.28 13.67 -4.71
C LYS A 130 2.87 13.80 -4.15
N GLN A 131 2.12 14.81 -4.60
CA GLN A 131 0.75 15.02 -4.16
C GLN A 131 -0.15 13.84 -4.54
N ASP A 132 -0.01 13.31 -5.76
CA ASP A 132 -0.78 12.14 -6.21
C ASP A 132 -0.52 10.91 -5.31
N ILE A 133 0.75 10.65 -4.97
CA ILE A 133 1.13 9.54 -4.09
C ILE A 133 0.59 9.76 -2.67
N GLU A 134 0.64 10.99 -2.16
CA GLU A 134 0.09 11.33 -0.85
C GLU A 134 -1.43 11.17 -0.80
N ASN A 135 -2.15 11.58 -1.84
CA ASN A 135 -3.59 11.39 -1.97
C ASN A 135 -3.94 9.90 -1.94
N LEU A 136 -3.22 9.07 -2.70
CA LEU A 136 -3.44 7.63 -2.73
C LEU A 136 -3.19 6.96 -1.36
N ARG A 137 -2.18 7.43 -0.61
CA ARG A 137 -1.94 7.01 0.79
C ARG A 137 -3.08 7.42 1.71
N ALA A 138 -3.61 8.63 1.55
CA ALA A 138 -4.73 9.12 2.35
C ALA A 138 -5.98 8.25 2.12
N HIS A 139 -6.34 7.98 0.86
CA HIS A 139 -7.46 7.10 0.53
C HIS A 139 -7.27 5.68 1.10
N ARG A 140 -6.07 5.10 0.95
CA ARG A 140 -5.74 3.82 1.56
C ARG A 140 -5.98 3.84 3.07
N ASN A 141 -5.53 4.88 3.76
CA ASN A 141 -5.70 4.98 5.22
C ASN A 141 -7.17 5.08 5.60
N CYS A 142 -7.97 5.88 4.89
CA CYS A 142 -9.41 5.97 5.12
C CYS A 142 -10.12 4.62 4.92
N LEU A 143 -9.76 3.87 3.89
CA LEU A 143 -10.37 2.56 3.60
C LEU A 143 -9.88 1.44 4.53
N CYS A 144 -8.66 1.55 5.04
CA CYS A 144 -8.17 0.63 6.08
C CYS A 144 -8.76 0.97 7.45
N HIS A 145 -9.11 2.23 7.73
CA HIS A 145 -9.68 2.64 9.01
C HIS A 145 -11.05 3.31 8.82
N PRO A 146 -12.04 2.60 8.24
CA PRO A 146 -13.29 3.23 7.88
C PRO A 146 -14.12 3.52 9.12
N GLU A 147 -14.74 4.69 9.15
CA GLU A 147 -15.68 5.07 10.22
C GLU A 147 -16.98 4.24 10.17
N LYS A 148 -17.37 3.80 8.96
CA LYS A 148 -18.54 2.96 8.70
C LYS A 148 -18.21 1.81 7.74
N PRO A 149 -18.83 0.61 7.91
CA PRO A 149 -18.49 -0.60 7.16
C PRO A 149 -19.06 -0.66 5.72
N GLY A 150 -19.29 0.46 5.05
CA GLY A 150 -19.88 0.49 3.71
C GLY A 150 -19.87 1.87 3.09
N MET A 151 -20.13 1.93 1.78
CA MET A 151 -20.03 3.14 0.97
C MET A 151 -21.30 3.34 0.16
N ASP A 152 -22.02 4.44 0.40
CA ASP A 152 -23.19 4.79 -0.39
C ASP A 152 -22.81 5.22 -1.82
N GLU A 153 -23.77 5.29 -2.73
CA GLU A 153 -23.51 5.55 -4.15
C GLU A 153 -22.89 6.94 -4.40
N LYS A 154 -23.27 7.95 -3.60
CA LYS A 154 -22.73 9.31 -3.73
C LYS A 154 -21.28 9.36 -3.26
N GLU A 155 -20.99 8.75 -2.12
CA GLU A 155 -19.64 8.58 -1.58
C GLU A 155 -18.77 7.76 -2.53
N PHE A 156 -19.33 6.67 -3.09
CA PHE A 156 -18.69 5.82 -4.08
C PHE A 156 -18.28 6.61 -5.31
N GLY A 157 -19.21 7.30 -5.98
CA GLY A 157 -18.90 8.05 -7.19
C GLY A 157 -17.83 9.12 -6.97
N LYS A 158 -17.86 9.80 -5.83
CA LYS A 158 -16.84 10.79 -5.46
C LYS A 158 -15.46 10.15 -5.27
N ILE A 159 -15.35 9.18 -4.36
CA ILE A 159 -14.06 8.56 -4.01
C ILE A 159 -13.51 7.78 -5.20
N TRP A 160 -14.36 7.09 -5.94
CA TRP A 160 -13.98 6.37 -7.16
C TRP A 160 -13.36 7.33 -8.19
N GLY A 161 -14.02 8.46 -8.47
CA GLY A 161 -13.52 9.47 -9.40
C GLY A 161 -12.15 10.01 -8.97
N GLU A 162 -11.99 10.39 -7.70
CA GLU A 162 -10.73 10.91 -7.16
C GLU A 162 -9.60 9.88 -7.25
N VAL A 163 -9.85 8.65 -6.80
CA VAL A 163 -8.85 7.57 -6.77
C VAL A 163 -8.48 7.10 -8.17
N SER A 164 -9.48 6.88 -9.04
CA SER A 164 -9.25 6.40 -10.41
C SER A 164 -8.45 7.41 -11.22
N CYS A 165 -8.78 8.71 -11.13
CA CYS A 165 -7.99 9.77 -11.76
C CYS A 165 -6.55 9.76 -11.25
N THR A 166 -6.35 9.73 -9.92
CA THR A 166 -5.01 9.67 -9.33
C THR A 166 -4.19 8.48 -9.83
N ILE A 167 -4.80 7.28 -9.90
CA ILE A 167 -4.14 6.07 -10.40
C ILE A 167 -3.76 6.21 -11.87
N LYS A 168 -4.67 6.72 -12.71
CA LYS A 168 -4.43 6.94 -14.14
C LYS A 168 -3.34 7.99 -14.36
N ASP A 169 -3.34 9.08 -13.60
CA ASP A 169 -2.33 10.14 -13.69
C ASP A 169 -0.92 9.65 -13.31
N ILE A 170 -0.80 8.82 -12.28
CA ILE A 170 0.47 8.16 -11.94
C ILE A 170 0.89 7.21 -13.07
N ALA A 171 -0.03 6.42 -13.63
CA ALA A 171 0.28 5.48 -14.70
C ALA A 171 0.76 6.18 -15.99
N ARG A 172 0.21 7.35 -16.32
CA ARG A 172 0.65 8.20 -17.45
C ARG A 172 2.08 8.71 -17.30
N LYS A 173 2.59 8.82 -16.06
CA LYS A 173 3.97 9.24 -15.76
C LYS A 173 4.98 8.08 -15.86
N CYS A 174 4.51 6.84 -16.06
CA CYS A 174 5.34 5.67 -16.35
C CYS A 174 5.53 5.49 -17.87
N GLU A 175 5.02 4.40 -18.45
CA GLU A 175 5.12 4.06 -19.86
C GLU A 175 3.73 4.03 -20.52
N GLN A 176 3.65 4.40 -21.80
CA GLN A 176 2.38 4.53 -22.51
C GLN A 176 1.56 3.22 -22.53
N TRP A 177 2.21 2.08 -22.76
CA TRP A 177 1.54 0.78 -22.79
C TRP A 177 0.96 0.42 -21.41
N PHE A 178 1.65 0.78 -20.33
CA PHE A 178 1.21 0.53 -18.95
C PHE A 178 0.04 1.44 -18.59
N SER A 179 0.10 2.71 -18.98
CA SER A 179 -1.03 3.64 -18.83
C SER A 179 -2.30 3.10 -19.49
N TYR A 180 -2.20 2.64 -20.74
CA TYR A 180 -3.33 2.06 -21.46
C TYR A 180 -3.91 0.82 -20.76
N TYR A 181 -3.03 -0.06 -20.26
CA TYR A 181 -3.44 -1.22 -19.49
C TYR A 181 -4.22 -0.83 -18.22
N ILE A 182 -3.69 0.10 -17.43
CA ILE A 182 -4.31 0.56 -16.18
C ILE A 182 -5.65 1.24 -16.46
N GLU A 183 -5.74 2.10 -17.46
CA GLU A 183 -7.00 2.75 -17.82
C GLU A 183 -8.08 1.72 -18.15
N LYS A 184 -7.76 0.74 -18.98
CA LYS A 184 -8.68 -0.34 -19.36
C LYS A 184 -9.15 -1.16 -18.15
N GLU A 185 -8.24 -1.54 -17.26
CA GLU A 185 -8.59 -2.35 -16.09
C GLU A 185 -9.43 -1.57 -15.07
N VAL A 186 -9.13 -0.28 -14.86
CA VAL A 186 -9.92 0.58 -13.98
C VAL A 186 -11.33 0.79 -14.53
N ASP A 187 -11.46 1.08 -15.83
CA ASP A 187 -12.77 1.24 -16.48
C ASP A 187 -13.57 -0.06 -16.47
N PHE A 188 -12.90 -1.20 -16.65
CA PHE A 188 -13.53 -2.50 -16.52
C PHE A 188 -14.06 -2.73 -15.10
N LEU A 189 -13.26 -2.40 -14.07
CA LEU A 189 -13.66 -2.55 -12.67
C LEU A 189 -14.82 -1.61 -12.30
N GLU A 190 -14.93 -0.44 -12.92
CA GLU A 190 -16.06 0.48 -12.72
C GLU A 190 -17.36 -0.10 -13.28
N CYS A 191 -17.32 -0.54 -14.54
CA CYS A 191 -18.52 -0.85 -15.31
C CYS A 191 -19.03 -2.29 -15.12
N ASN A 192 -18.20 -3.21 -14.64
CA ASN A 192 -18.53 -4.63 -14.59
C ASN A 192 -18.77 -5.12 -13.16
N PRO A 193 -19.59 -6.18 -12.95
CA PRO A 193 -19.70 -6.85 -11.66
C PRO A 193 -18.35 -7.44 -11.24
N ILE A 194 -17.98 -7.30 -9.97
CA ILE A 194 -16.83 -8.01 -9.41
C ILE A 194 -17.20 -9.49 -9.27
N SER A 195 -16.34 -10.39 -9.74
CA SER A 195 -16.54 -11.82 -9.54
C SER A 195 -16.60 -12.16 -8.04
N SER A 196 -17.41 -13.14 -7.65
CA SER A 196 -17.51 -13.58 -6.24
C SER A 196 -16.14 -13.93 -5.64
N THR A 197 -15.29 -14.62 -6.42
CA THR A 197 -13.93 -14.99 -6.02
C THR A 197 -13.05 -13.77 -5.73
N GLU A 198 -13.10 -12.73 -6.58
CA GLU A 198 -12.30 -11.52 -6.36
C GLU A 198 -12.83 -10.71 -5.18
N LEU A 199 -14.16 -10.69 -4.99
CA LEU A 199 -14.80 -10.04 -3.86
C LEU A 199 -14.39 -10.70 -2.53
N ASP A 200 -14.45 -12.03 -2.45
CA ASP A 200 -14.07 -12.79 -1.26
C ASP A 200 -12.57 -12.61 -0.93
N ARG A 201 -11.69 -12.66 -1.94
CA ARG A 201 -10.26 -12.38 -1.76
C ARG A 201 -10.02 -10.97 -1.24
N THR A 202 -10.70 -9.98 -1.81
CA THR A 202 -10.59 -8.59 -1.40
C THR A 202 -11.03 -8.41 0.05
N LYS A 203 -12.14 -9.05 0.42
CA LYS A 203 -12.68 -9.05 1.77
C LYS A 203 -11.72 -9.71 2.77
N ASP A 204 -11.10 -10.83 2.42
CA ASP A 204 -10.09 -11.50 3.25
C ASP A 204 -8.85 -10.64 3.49
N VAL A 205 -8.36 -9.96 2.45
CA VAL A 205 -7.25 -9.02 2.56
C VAL A 205 -7.61 -7.87 3.50
N TRP A 206 -8.79 -7.28 3.31
CA TRP A 206 -9.29 -6.21 4.18
C TRP A 206 -9.40 -6.67 5.64
N MET A 207 -9.96 -7.84 5.90
CA MET A 207 -10.08 -8.40 7.26
C MET A 207 -8.72 -8.66 7.90
N LYS A 208 -7.73 -9.15 7.16
CA LYS A 208 -6.37 -9.39 7.66
C LYS A 208 -5.67 -8.10 8.08
N ILE A 209 -5.87 -7.01 7.32
CA ILE A 209 -5.34 -5.69 7.66
C ILE A 209 -6.02 -5.15 8.92
N ASN A 210 -7.33 -5.41 9.06
CA ASN A 210 -8.19 -4.84 10.09
C ASN A 210 -8.54 -5.79 11.22
N GLY A 211 -7.64 -6.70 11.60
CA GLY A 211 -7.84 -7.79 12.57
C GLY A 211 -8.42 -7.45 13.97
N MET A 212 -8.88 -6.23 14.24
CA MET A 212 -9.59 -5.80 15.45
C MET A 212 -11.00 -5.20 15.21
N LEU A 213 -11.45 -4.95 13.97
CA LEU A 213 -12.80 -4.42 13.67
C LEU A 213 -13.90 -5.51 13.56
N ASN A 214 -13.54 -6.76 13.86
CA ASN A 214 -14.44 -7.91 13.81
C ASN A 214 -15.62 -7.84 14.80
N ILE A 215 -15.54 -6.97 15.81
CA ILE A 215 -16.62 -6.76 16.80
C ILE A 215 -17.73 -5.87 16.21
N LEU A 216 -17.37 -4.85 15.42
CA LEU A 216 -18.35 -3.91 14.85
C LEU A 216 -19.06 -4.50 13.62
N PHE A 217 -18.36 -5.24 12.75
CA PHE A 217 -19.00 -5.85 11.58
C PHE A 217 -20.06 -6.91 11.98
N LYS A 218 -19.78 -7.72 13.00
CA LYS A 218 -20.77 -8.67 13.56
C LYS A 218 -21.94 -7.97 14.26
N ALA A 219 -21.72 -6.80 14.88
CA ALA A 219 -22.75 -6.04 15.57
C ALA A 219 -23.73 -5.34 14.60
N THR A 220 -23.24 -4.78 13.50
CA THR A 220 -24.07 -4.06 12.53
C THR A 220 -24.95 -5.01 11.70
N VAL A 221 -24.43 -6.19 11.34
CA VAL A 221 -25.23 -7.24 10.66
C VAL A 221 -26.29 -7.86 11.59
N ARG A 222 -25.99 -8.02 12.89
CA ARG A 222 -26.98 -8.49 13.89
C ARG A 222 -28.09 -7.48 14.17
N ARG A 223 -27.82 -6.17 14.12
CA ARG A 223 -28.86 -5.13 14.32
C ARG A 223 -29.85 -5.06 13.17
N ARG A 224 -29.41 -5.25 11.92
CA ARG A 224 -30.31 -5.29 10.76
C ARG A 224 -31.21 -6.53 10.73
N THR A 225 -30.71 -7.68 11.18
CA THR A 225 -31.53 -8.91 11.27
C THR A 225 -32.53 -8.92 12.43
N THR A 226 -32.28 -8.16 13.50
CA THR A 226 -33.21 -8.04 14.64
C THR A 226 -34.27 -6.96 14.49
N GLN A 227 -34.04 -5.92 13.67
CA GLN A 227 -35.07 -4.94 13.32
C GLN A 227 -36.10 -5.48 12.30
N SER A 228 -35.67 -6.32 11.35
CA SER A 228 -36.58 -6.98 10.38
C SER A 228 -37.53 -8.03 11.00
N GLN A 229 -37.36 -8.37 12.28
CA GLN A 229 -38.22 -9.31 13.01
C GLN A 229 -39.10 -8.63 14.08
N ARG A 230 -39.12 -7.28 14.12
CA ARG A 230 -39.88 -6.49 15.10
C ARG A 230 -40.71 -5.38 14.46
N GLU A 231 -41.28 -5.63 13.30
CA GLU A 231 -42.39 -4.83 12.79
C GLU A 231 -43.61 -5.76 12.67
N PRO A 232 -44.66 -5.55 13.50
CA PRO A 232 -45.96 -6.21 13.32
C PRO A 232 -46.73 -5.64 12.12
#